data_AF-A0AAI9T6E4-F1
#
_entry.id   AF-A0AAI9T6E4-F1
#
_cell.length_a   1.000
_cell.length_b   1.000
_cell.length_c   1.000
_cell.angle_alpha   90.00
_cell.angle_beta   90.00
_cell.angle_gamma   90.00
#
_symmetry.space_group_name_H-M   'P 1'
#
loop_
_entity.id
_entity.type
_entity.pdbx_description
1 polymer ?
#
loop_
_entity_poly.entity_id
_entity_poly.type
_entity_poly.pdbx_seq_one_letter_code
_entity_poly.pdbx_strand_id
1 'polypeptide(L)'
;MSEMGLHTSGLRSVSATNLATIEFCNIALTTTPFYSVQTHQCNSLSFWTKLAQLLDKAGFHAMFIADTLGAYGVYKGPVPALASGAQFPVNDPLYLAPAMSAVTKNLIFKVTASVAYEKPYALARRLSTTDHNM
;
A
#
# COMPACT_ATOMS: atom_id res chain seq x y z
N MET A 1 -3.52 -43.09 -29.91
CA MET A 1 -4.77 -42.53 -30.48
C MET A 1 -5.52 -41.88 -29.34
N SER A 2 -5.84 -40.59 -29.29
CA SER A 2 -5.52 -39.40 -30.08
C SER A 2 -6.27 -38.26 -29.38
N GLU A 3 -5.59 -37.12 -29.21
CA GLU A 3 -6.15 -35.75 -29.05
C GLU A 3 -6.98 -35.48 -27.77
N MET A 4 -6.89 -34.32 -27.10
CA MET A 4 -6.94 -32.97 -27.67
C MET A 4 -6.40 -31.97 -26.63
N GLY A 5 -5.48 -31.09 -27.06
CA GLY A 5 -4.97 -29.99 -26.25
C GLY A 5 -6.01 -28.90 -26.05
N LEU A 6 -6.07 -28.34 -24.84
CA LEU A 6 -6.76 -27.09 -24.56
C LEU A 6 -5.73 -26.06 -24.11
N HIS A 7 -5.36 -25.26 -25.10
CA HIS A 7 -4.58 -24.04 -25.03
C HIS A 7 -5.42 -22.99 -24.29
N THR A 8 -5.26 -22.82 -22.98
CA THR A 8 -5.94 -21.72 -22.26
C THR A 8 -5.05 -20.47 -22.32
N SER A 9 -5.24 -19.76 -23.43
CA SER A 9 -4.90 -18.36 -23.63
C SER A 9 -5.50 -17.47 -22.53
N GLY A 10 -4.84 -16.34 -22.29
CA GLY A 10 -4.99 -15.52 -21.10
C GLY A 10 -6.39 -15.07 -20.74
N LEU A 11 -6.68 -15.13 -19.44
CA LEU A 11 -7.66 -14.27 -18.79
C LEU A 11 -6.96 -13.63 -17.59
N ARG A 12 -6.30 -12.50 -17.88
CA ARG A 12 -5.84 -11.53 -16.90
C ARG A 12 -7.09 -10.91 -16.27
N SER A 13 -7.43 -11.30 -15.05
CA SER A 13 -8.35 -10.50 -14.23
C SER A 13 -7.57 -9.27 -13.74
N VAL A 14 -7.47 -8.29 -14.62
CA VAL A 14 -6.95 -6.95 -14.36
C VAL A 14 -8.16 -6.10 -14.01
N SER A 15 -8.23 -5.65 -12.75
CA SER A 15 -9.17 -4.58 -12.37
C SER A 15 -8.92 -3.38 -13.28
N ALA A 16 -9.98 -2.74 -13.80
CA ALA A 16 -9.92 -1.68 -14.82
C ALA A 16 -9.04 -0.46 -14.44
N THR A 17 -8.57 -0.40 -13.19
CA THR A 17 -7.44 0.40 -12.73
C THR A 17 -6.45 -0.56 -12.05
N ASN A 18 -5.26 -0.80 -12.62
CA ASN A 18 -4.18 -1.50 -11.88
C ASN A 18 -3.72 -0.61 -10.70
N LEU A 19 -4.51 -0.57 -9.64
CA LEU A 19 -4.28 0.14 -8.39
C LEU A 19 -4.04 -0.89 -7.30
N ALA A 20 -2.92 -0.80 -6.62
CA ALA A 20 -2.66 -1.58 -5.42
C ALA A 20 -3.08 -0.75 -4.20
N THR A 21 -4.18 -1.15 -3.55
CA THR A 21 -4.60 -0.55 -2.27
C THR A 21 -3.91 -1.31 -1.14
N ILE A 22 -3.21 -0.58 -0.29
CA ILE A 22 -2.52 -1.12 0.87
C ILE A 22 -3.08 -0.48 2.12
N GLU A 23 -3.63 -1.33 2.98
CA GLU A 23 -4.08 -0.97 4.31
C GLU A 23 -3.08 -1.44 5.35
N PHE A 24 -2.20 -0.53 5.80
CA PHE A 24 -1.26 -0.77 6.90
C PHE A 24 -0.40 -2.03 6.72
N CYS A 25 0.11 -2.52 7.85
CA CYS A 25 0.78 -3.79 8.03
C CYS A 25 -0.09 -5.01 7.60
N ASN A 26 -1.39 -4.84 7.30
CA ASN A 26 -2.31 -5.89 6.85
C ASN A 26 -2.68 -5.70 5.37
N ILE A 27 -1.81 -6.16 4.49
CA ILE A 27 -2.04 -6.01 3.04
C ILE A 27 -3.24 -6.87 2.59
N ALA A 28 -4.37 -6.22 2.32
CA ALA A 28 -5.51 -6.80 1.61
C ALA A 28 -5.30 -6.72 0.09
N LEU A 29 -4.29 -7.41 -0.45
CA LEU A 29 -4.16 -7.61 -1.90
C LEU A 29 -5.06 -8.77 -2.32
N THR A 30 -6.31 -8.48 -2.69
CA THR A 30 -7.30 -9.49 -3.10
C THR A 30 -7.06 -10.07 -4.50
N THR A 31 -5.88 -9.93 -5.11
CA THR A 31 -5.65 -10.32 -6.52
C THR A 31 -4.32 -11.00 -6.86
N THR A 32 -3.36 -11.14 -5.94
CA THR A 32 -2.05 -11.77 -6.27
C THR A 32 -1.77 -13.03 -5.45
N PRO A 33 -1.96 -14.25 -6.01
CA PRO A 33 -1.62 -15.50 -5.33
C PRO A 33 -0.11 -15.79 -5.22
N PHE A 34 0.77 -14.87 -5.66
CA PHE A 34 2.20 -15.13 -5.84
C PHE A 34 3.14 -14.53 -4.77
N TYR A 35 2.66 -13.68 -3.86
CA TYR A 35 3.52 -13.06 -2.84
C TYR A 35 2.89 -13.19 -1.45
N SER A 36 3.46 -14.05 -0.61
CA SER A 36 3.12 -14.10 0.81
C SER A 36 3.70 -12.84 1.49
N VAL A 37 2.87 -11.83 1.66
CA VAL A 37 3.25 -10.61 2.36
C VAL A 37 3.51 -10.95 3.83
N GLN A 38 4.75 -10.77 4.29
CA GLN A 38 5.10 -10.89 5.71
C GLN A 38 4.79 -9.57 6.41
N THR A 39 3.58 -9.49 6.99
CA THR A 39 3.05 -8.33 7.70
C THR A 39 4.03 -7.77 8.73
N HIS A 40 4.69 -8.63 9.52
CA HIS A 40 5.67 -8.23 10.55
C HIS A 40 6.85 -7.37 10.06
N GLN A 41 7.16 -7.35 8.76
CA GLN A 41 8.25 -6.55 8.20
C GLN A 41 7.86 -5.12 7.82
N CYS A 42 6.61 -4.70 8.04
CA CYS A 42 6.12 -3.37 7.65
C CYS A 42 6.86 -2.20 8.34
N ASN A 43 7.63 -2.47 9.39
CA ASN A 43 8.52 -1.48 10.04
C ASN A 43 9.88 -1.32 9.34
N SER A 44 10.15 -2.10 8.29
CA SER A 44 11.39 -2.03 7.54
C SER A 44 11.21 -1.25 6.24
N LEU A 45 12.09 -0.28 6.00
CA LEU A 45 12.13 0.44 4.73
C LEU A 45 12.35 -0.49 3.53
N SER A 46 13.14 -1.56 3.72
CA SER A 46 13.46 -2.50 2.64
C SER A 46 12.26 -3.33 2.18
N PHE A 47 11.25 -3.51 3.05
CA PHE A 47 10.01 -4.15 2.67
C PHE A 47 9.23 -3.26 1.70
N TRP A 48 9.04 -1.99 2.04
CA TRP A 48 8.31 -1.01 1.24
C TRP A 48 8.97 -0.74 -0.12
N THR A 49 10.30 -0.59 -0.16
CA THR A 49 11.03 -0.38 -1.41
C THR A 49 10.94 -1.59 -2.35
N LYS A 50 11.04 -2.81 -1.82
CA LYS A 50 10.85 -4.04 -2.60
C LYS A 50 9.43 -4.19 -3.12
N LEU A 51 8.43 -3.85 -2.30
CA LEU A 51 7.03 -3.88 -2.69
C LEU A 51 6.74 -2.89 -3.82
N ALA A 52 7.23 -1.66 -3.70
CA ALA A 52 7.09 -0.64 -4.75
C ALA A 52 7.74 -1.10 -6.07
N GLN A 53 8.95 -1.65 -6.01
CA GLN A 53 9.62 -2.23 -7.19
C GLN A 53 8.83 -3.38 -7.81
N LEU A 54 8.21 -4.23 -7.00
CA LEU A 54 7.38 -5.34 -7.48
C LEU A 54 6.15 -4.82 -8.22
N LEU A 55 5.46 -3.83 -7.65
CA LEU A 55 4.27 -3.22 -8.24
C LEU A 55 4.59 -2.48 -9.54
N ASP A 56 5.69 -1.72 -9.58
CA ASP A 56 6.16 -1.02 -10.78
C ASP A 56 6.51 -2.02 -11.90
N LYS A 57 7.24 -3.10 -11.58
CA LYS A 57 7.55 -4.18 -12.54
C LYS A 57 6.33 -4.96 -13.01
N ALA A 58 5.32 -5.08 -12.16
CA ALA A 58 4.06 -5.73 -12.50
C ALA A 58 3.12 -4.83 -13.34
N GLY A 59 3.50 -3.57 -13.59
CA GLY A 59 2.72 -2.63 -14.40
C GLY A 59 1.52 -2.06 -13.66
N PHE A 60 1.61 -1.89 -12.33
CA PHE A 60 0.63 -1.13 -11.58
C PHE A 60 0.78 0.37 -11.85
N HIS A 61 -0.35 1.06 -12.01
CA HIS A 61 -0.36 2.50 -12.23
C HIS A 61 -0.12 3.26 -10.93
N ALA A 62 -0.66 2.76 -9.83
CA ALA A 62 -0.60 3.46 -8.56
C ALA A 62 -0.62 2.51 -7.37
N MET A 63 -0.03 3.00 -6.28
CA MET A 63 -0.04 2.43 -4.95
C MET A 63 -0.77 3.41 -4.01
N PHE A 64 -1.87 2.97 -3.42
CA PHE A 64 -2.65 3.74 -2.47
C PHE A 64 -2.36 3.27 -1.04
N ILE A 65 -1.95 4.19 -0.18
CA ILE A 65 -1.54 3.91 1.20
C ILE A 65 -2.56 4.57 2.13
N ALA A 66 -3.38 3.73 2.77
CA ALA A 66 -4.36 4.18 3.76
C ALA A 66 -3.68 4.48 5.11
N ASP A 67 -4.22 5.47 5.83
CA ASP A 67 -3.70 5.93 7.12
C ASP A 67 -4.84 6.28 8.10
N THR A 68 -4.57 6.11 9.39
CA THR A 68 -5.43 6.46 10.52
C THR A 68 -4.57 6.95 11.68
N LEU A 69 -4.98 8.04 12.32
CA LEU A 69 -4.22 8.64 13.43
C LEU A 69 -4.49 8.00 14.81
N GLY A 70 -5.38 7.01 14.90
CA GLY A 70 -5.76 6.39 16.17
C GLY A 70 -6.10 4.92 16.02
N ALA A 71 -5.89 4.15 17.08
CA ALA A 71 -6.26 2.74 17.15
C ALA A 71 -7.78 2.57 17.30
N TYR A 72 -8.31 1.45 16.81
CA TYR A 72 -9.71 1.11 17.00
C TYR A 72 -10.01 0.71 18.46
N GLY A 73 -10.90 1.46 19.12
CA GLY A 73 -11.28 1.20 20.52
C GLY A 73 -12.77 0.93 20.76
N VAL A 74 -13.60 0.94 19.72
CA VAL A 74 -15.06 0.84 19.86
C VAL A 74 -15.51 -0.58 20.23
N TYR A 75 -15.03 -1.59 19.51
CA TYR A 75 -15.45 -2.97 19.74
C TYR A 75 -14.69 -3.59 20.91
N LYS A 76 -15.40 -3.84 22.02
CA LYS A 76 -14.87 -4.49 23.24
C LYS A 76 -13.64 -3.77 23.84
N GLY A 77 -13.54 -2.45 23.65
CA GLY A 77 -12.45 -1.64 24.16
C GLY A 77 -11.17 -1.70 23.28
N PRO A 78 -10.01 -1.22 23.78
CA PRO A 78 -8.80 -1.08 22.98
C PRO A 78 -8.01 -2.39 22.78
N VAL A 79 -8.15 -3.36 23.68
CA VAL A 79 -7.34 -4.60 23.70
C VAL A 79 -7.48 -5.43 22.40
N PRO A 80 -8.68 -5.63 21.82
CA PRO A 80 -8.84 -6.46 20.63
C PRO A 80 -8.09 -5.93 19.41
N ALA A 81 -8.05 -4.61 19.19
CA ALA A 81 -7.32 -4.01 18.07
C ALA A 81 -5.81 -4.16 18.23
N LEU A 82 -5.30 -3.99 19.46
CA LEU A 82 -3.90 -4.20 19.78
C LEU A 82 -3.49 -5.68 19.62
N ALA A 83 -4.32 -6.60 20.08
CA ALA A 83 -4.05 -8.03 19.99
C ALA A 83 -4.12 -8.56 18.55
N SER A 84 -5.02 -8.02 17.72
CA SER A 84 -5.17 -8.43 16.31
C SER A 84 -4.29 -7.66 15.33
N GLY A 85 -3.65 -6.57 15.77
CA GLY A 85 -2.93 -5.67 14.89
C GLY A 85 -3.85 -4.91 13.91
N ALA A 86 -5.11 -4.68 14.28
CA ALA A 86 -6.09 -4.02 13.42
C ALA A 86 -5.72 -2.54 13.23
N GLN A 87 -5.05 -2.24 12.12
CA GLN A 87 -4.55 -0.91 11.72
C GLN A 87 -3.58 -0.28 12.73
N PHE A 88 -3.00 -1.08 13.62
CA PHE A 88 -2.06 -0.62 14.64
C PHE A 88 -0.96 -1.67 14.87
N PRO A 89 0.31 -1.28 15.00
CA PRO A 89 0.87 0.07 14.90
C PRO A 89 0.83 0.64 13.46
N VAL A 90 0.85 1.97 13.35
CA VAL A 90 0.87 2.70 12.08
C VAL A 90 2.10 3.61 12.00
N ASN A 91 2.73 3.66 10.83
CA ASN A 91 3.77 4.62 10.48
C ASN A 91 3.18 5.64 9.49
N ASP A 92 3.64 6.89 9.59
CA ASP A 92 3.17 7.95 8.68
C ASP A 92 3.61 7.66 7.23
N PRO A 93 2.65 7.53 6.29
CA PRO A 93 2.94 7.18 4.91
C PRO A 93 3.66 8.28 4.13
N LEU A 94 3.56 9.55 4.54
CA LEU A 94 4.21 10.68 3.85
C LEU A 94 5.75 10.57 3.87
N TYR A 95 6.31 9.92 4.89
CA TYR A 95 7.75 9.69 4.97
C TYR A 95 8.21 8.43 4.23
N LEU A 96 7.32 7.48 3.99
CA LEU A 96 7.63 6.26 3.24
C LEU A 96 7.60 6.49 1.73
N ALA A 97 6.68 7.32 1.26
CA ALA A 97 6.43 7.49 -0.16
C ALA A 97 7.67 8.01 -0.95
N PRO A 98 8.45 9.01 -0.50
CA PRO A 98 9.67 9.45 -1.21
C PRO A 98 10.75 8.37 -1.32
N ALA A 99 10.86 7.50 -0.32
CA ALA A 99 11.83 6.40 -0.37
C ALA A 99 11.43 5.32 -1.39
N MET A 100 10.13 5.14 -1.61
CA MET A 100 9.60 4.22 -2.62
C MET A 100 9.65 4.82 -4.04
N SER A 101 9.41 6.12 -4.19
CA SER A 101 9.58 6.81 -5.48
C SER A 101 11.03 6.72 -5.97
N ALA A 102 12.00 6.84 -5.08
CA ALA A 102 13.43 6.74 -5.42
C ALA A 102 13.83 5.39 -6.07
N VAL A 103 13.04 4.33 -5.88
CA VAL A 103 13.31 2.98 -6.43
C VAL A 103 12.34 2.54 -7.53
N THR A 104 11.42 3.42 -7.95
CA THR A 104 10.42 3.14 -9.00
C THR A 104 10.50 4.18 -10.12
N LYS A 105 9.85 3.90 -11.26
CA LYS A 105 9.84 4.79 -12.43
C LYS A 105 8.46 5.29 -12.83
N ASN A 106 7.43 4.43 -12.77
CA ASN A 106 6.11 4.77 -13.29
C ASN A 106 5.00 4.67 -12.24
N LEU A 107 5.33 4.21 -11.03
CA LEU A 107 4.36 3.96 -9.98
C LEU A 107 3.94 5.27 -9.28
N ILE A 108 2.66 5.59 -9.33
CA ILE A 108 2.09 6.78 -8.65
C ILE A 108 1.81 6.44 -7.19
N PHE A 109 2.24 7.28 -6.25
CA PHE A 109 1.91 7.13 -4.83
C PHE A 109 0.73 8.01 -4.44
N LYS A 110 -0.27 7.41 -3.82
CA LYS A 110 -1.42 8.11 -3.23
C LYS A 110 -1.42 7.88 -1.73
N VAL A 111 -1.35 8.96 -0.96
CA VAL A 111 -1.27 8.91 0.51
C VAL A 111 -2.49 9.56 1.13
N THR A 112 -3.02 8.94 2.18
CA THR A 112 -4.07 9.54 3.01
C THR A 112 -3.43 10.52 3.99
N ALA A 113 -4.04 11.70 4.16
CA ALA A 113 -3.68 12.67 5.18
C ALA A 113 -4.94 13.22 5.85
N SER A 114 -4.89 13.45 7.15
CA SER A 114 -6.04 13.97 7.90
C SER A 114 -6.13 15.50 7.80
N VAL A 115 -7.32 16.00 7.46
CA VAL A 115 -7.65 17.44 7.50
C VAL A 115 -8.18 17.89 8.85
N ALA A 116 -8.45 16.96 9.78
CA ALA A 116 -9.04 17.27 11.08
C ALA A 116 -8.00 17.75 12.12
N TYR A 117 -6.75 17.28 12.00
CA TYR A 117 -5.71 17.51 13.00
C TYR A 117 -4.51 18.30 12.45
N GLU A 118 -4.32 18.35 11.13
CA GLU A 118 -3.21 19.09 10.52
C GLU A 118 -3.61 20.53 10.19
N LYS A 119 -2.68 21.47 10.42
CA LYS A 119 -2.86 22.86 9.97
C LYS A 119 -2.72 22.91 8.44
N PRO A 120 -3.66 23.55 7.70
CA PRO A 120 -3.67 23.53 6.24
C PRO A 120 -2.35 23.98 5.59
N TYR A 121 -1.72 25.02 6.14
CA TYR A 121 -0.46 25.54 5.60
C TYR A 121 0.72 24.58 5.77
N ALA A 122 0.78 23.88 6.91
CA ALA A 122 1.83 22.88 7.16
C ALA A 122 1.64 21.65 6.28
N LEU A 123 0.39 21.18 6.15
CA LEU A 123 0.02 20.07 5.28
C LEU A 123 0.36 20.39 3.81
N ALA A 124 -0.03 21.56 3.31
CA ALA A 124 0.26 21.99 1.95
C ALA A 124 1.77 21.98 1.66
N ARG A 125 2.59 22.53 2.57
CA ARG A 125 4.05 22.51 2.44
C ARG A 125 4.61 21.09 2.38
N ARG A 126 4.13 20.18 3.22
CA ARG A 126 4.58 18.77 3.23
C ARG A 126 4.22 18.10 1.92
N LEU A 127 2.97 18.20 1.48
CA LEU A 127 2.52 17.63 0.21
C LEU A 127 3.31 18.17 -0.98
N SER A 128 3.52 19.49 -1.08
CA SER A 128 4.33 20.08 -2.15
C SER A 128 5.79 19.66 -2.11
N THR A 129 6.37 19.50 -0.91
CA THR A 129 7.76 19.02 -0.77
C THR A 129 7.86 17.59 -1.25
N THR A 130 6.92 16.74 -0.83
CA THR A 130 6.86 15.34 -1.21
C THR A 130 6.66 15.18 -2.72
N ASP A 131 5.71 15.91 -3.30
CA ASP A 131 5.43 15.92 -4.75
C ASP A 131 6.66 16.30 -5.59
N HIS A 132 7.43 17.30 -5.16
CA HIS A 132 8.63 17.72 -5.88
C HIS A 132 9.77 16.70 -5.86
N ASN A 133 9.81 15.81 -4.87
CA ASN A 133 10.87 14.81 -4.69
C ASN A 133 10.44 13.40 -5.15
N MET A 134 9.32 13.29 -5.86
CA MET A 134 8.74 12.03 -6.35
C MET A 134 8.83 11.87 -7.86
#